data_AF-A0A3B0QAF3-F1
#
_entry.id   AF-A0A3B0QAF3-F1
#
_cell.length_a   1.000
_cell.length_b   1.000
_cell.length_c   1.000
_cell.angle_alpha   90.00
_cell.angle_beta   90.00
_cell.angle_gamma   90.00
#
_symmetry.space_group_name_H-M   'P 1'
#
loop_
_entity.id
_entity.type
_entity.pdbx_description
1 polymer ?
#
loop_
_entity_poly.entity_id
_entity_poly.type
_entity_poly.pdbx_seq_one_letter_code
_entity_poly.pdbx_strand_id
1 'polypeptide(L)'
;MTPNDVDVMKRKPFAKTESIFSRGMGVQLIIQSSILSLASVVSYLIVGFYTQSQSITGDDFIRLTSTAMFITLGVGASLNSLNLMSKNSIFVSSIAKYKLVYLASSFSTICVLFAAFVPGVRDVFKMAEISNIANYNYIYW
;
A
#
# COMPACT_ATOMS: atom_id res chain seq x y z
N MET A 1 -5.12 -7.72 -17.02
CA MET A 1 -6.41 -8.06 -17.64
C MET A 1 -6.92 -9.36 -17.02
N THR A 2 -8.12 -9.35 -16.47
CA THR A 2 -8.76 -10.56 -15.93
C THR A 2 -9.44 -11.34 -17.06
N PRO A 3 -9.49 -12.68 -16.99
CA PRO A 3 -10.33 -13.44 -17.89
C PRO A 3 -11.81 -13.15 -17.65
N ASN A 4 -12.63 -13.30 -18.69
CA ASN A 4 -14.07 -13.11 -18.59
C ASN A 4 -14.67 -14.03 -17.52
N ASP A 5 -15.62 -13.49 -16.75
CA ASP A 5 -16.38 -14.25 -15.76
C ASP A 5 -17.14 -15.38 -16.46
N VAL A 6 -17.14 -16.59 -15.90
CA VAL A 6 -17.73 -17.79 -16.54
C VAL A 6 -19.24 -17.68 -16.75
N ASP A 7 -19.89 -16.74 -16.07
CA ASP A 7 -21.35 -16.60 -16.07
C ASP A 7 -21.83 -15.18 -16.42
N VAL A 8 -21.10 -14.50 -17.32
CA VAL A 8 -21.49 -13.15 -17.76
C VAL A 8 -22.84 -13.11 -18.48
N MET A 9 -23.26 -14.20 -19.12
CA MET A 9 -24.48 -14.26 -19.93
C MET A 9 -25.73 -14.70 -19.14
N LYS A 10 -25.61 -15.33 -17.96
CA LYS A 10 -26.77 -15.75 -17.16
C LYS A 10 -27.22 -14.70 -16.14
N ARG A 11 -26.39 -13.69 -15.84
CA ARG A 11 -26.77 -12.60 -14.95
C ARG A 11 -27.65 -11.57 -15.67
N LYS A 12 -28.57 -10.94 -14.93
CA LYS A 12 -29.38 -9.83 -15.46
C LYS A 12 -28.48 -8.66 -15.90
N PRO A 13 -28.84 -7.94 -16.99
CA PRO A 13 -28.10 -6.77 -17.45
C PRO A 13 -28.05 -5.69 -16.35
N PHE A 14 -26.96 -4.93 -16.33
CA PHE A 14 -26.82 -3.77 -15.44
C PHE A 14 -27.81 -2.68 -15.88
N ALA A 15 -28.47 -2.02 -14.92
CA ALA A 15 -29.35 -0.90 -15.25
C ALA A 15 -28.52 0.32 -15.65
N LYS A 16 -29.02 1.15 -16.59
CA LYS A 16 -28.29 2.35 -17.05
C LYS A 16 -28.05 3.39 -15.94
N THR A 17 -28.90 3.40 -14.92
CA THR A 17 -28.84 4.33 -13.78
C THR A 17 -28.07 3.74 -12.59
N GLU A 18 -27.51 2.53 -12.73
CA GLU A 18 -26.78 1.88 -11.66
C GLU A 18 -25.34 2.44 -11.56
N SER A 19 -24.94 2.88 -10.37
CA SER A 19 -23.61 3.42 -10.10
C SER A 19 -22.53 2.32 -10.15
N ILE A 20 -21.29 2.69 -10.51
CA ILE A 20 -20.12 1.78 -10.46
C ILE A 20 -19.84 1.25 -9.05
N PHE A 21 -20.31 1.95 -8.03
CA PHE A 21 -20.17 1.57 -6.61
C PHE A 21 -21.36 0.78 -6.06
N SER A 22 -22.35 0.45 -6.91
CA SER A 22 -23.51 -0.34 -6.50
C SER A 22 -23.11 -1.78 -6.12
N ARG A 23 -24.08 -2.56 -5.64
CA ARG A 23 -23.90 -4.00 -5.31
C ARG A 23 -22.86 -4.27 -4.22
N GLY A 24 -22.71 -3.35 -3.27
CA GLY A 24 -21.83 -3.50 -2.10
C GLY A 24 -20.36 -3.17 -2.35
N MET A 25 -19.96 -2.87 -3.59
CA MET A 25 -18.56 -2.52 -3.92
C MET A 25 -18.13 -1.21 -3.23
N GLY A 26 -18.97 -0.18 -3.23
CA GLY A 26 -18.65 1.11 -2.59
C GLY A 26 -18.41 0.98 -1.08
N VAL A 27 -19.22 0.17 -0.39
CA VAL A 27 -19.07 -0.05 1.06
C VAL A 27 -17.77 -0.81 1.35
N GLN A 28 -17.48 -1.86 0.56
CA GLN A 28 -16.23 -2.62 0.69
C GLN A 28 -15.00 -1.74 0.48
N LEU A 29 -15.02 -0.88 -0.55
CA LEU A 29 -13.96 0.07 -0.86
C LEU A 29 -13.69 1.04 0.30
N ILE A 30 -14.74 1.60 0.90
CA ILE A 30 -14.61 2.53 2.03
C ILE A 30 -14.01 1.84 3.24
N ILE A 31 -14.49 0.64 3.58
CA ILE A 31 -13.98 -0.14 4.72
C ILE A 31 -12.50 -0.47 4.52
N GLN A 32 -12.13 -0.98 3.35
CA GLN A 32 -10.73 -1.35 3.04
C GLN A 32 -9.81 -0.12 3.07
N SER A 33 -10.25 1.00 2.52
CA SER A 33 -9.46 2.24 2.51
C SER A 33 -9.34 2.86 3.91
N SER A 34 -10.38 2.75 4.73
CA SER A 34 -10.36 3.19 6.13
C SER A 34 -9.35 2.39 6.96
N ILE A 35 -9.37 1.06 6.83
CA ILE A 35 -8.40 0.18 7.49
C ILE A 35 -6.97 0.50 7.04
N LEU A 36 -6.75 0.71 5.75
CA LEU A 36 -5.43 1.07 5.21
C LEU A 36 -4.94 2.43 5.74
N SER A 37 -5.81 3.42 5.79
CA SER A 37 -5.49 4.74 6.35
C SER A 37 -5.08 4.63 7.83
N LEU A 38 -5.87 3.92 8.63
CA LEU A 38 -5.55 3.66 10.04
C LEU A 38 -4.22 2.94 10.20
N ALA A 39 -3.97 1.89 9.42
CA ALA A 39 -2.69 1.16 9.45
C ALA A 39 -1.49 2.06 9.13
N SER A 40 -1.64 3.00 8.18
CA SER A 40 -0.59 3.95 7.83
C SER A 40 -0.26 4.94 8.95
N VAL A 41 -1.29 5.44 9.64
CA VAL A 41 -1.13 6.33 10.80
C VAL A 41 -0.49 5.56 11.97
N VAL A 42 -0.89 4.30 12.19
CA VAL A 42 -0.26 3.46 13.21
C VAL A 42 1.22 3.23 12.91
N SER A 43 1.59 2.99 11.65
CA SER A 43 3.00 2.89 11.22
C SER A 43 3.78 4.17 11.52
N TYR A 44 3.19 5.33 11.23
CA TYR A 44 3.77 6.63 11.59
C TYR A 44 4.02 6.76 13.10
N LEU A 45 3.03 6.37 13.93
CA LEU A 45 3.14 6.46 15.40
C LEU A 45 4.20 5.50 15.95
N ILE A 46 4.24 4.25 15.50
CA ILE A 46 5.22 3.25 15.95
C ILE A 46 6.64 3.73 15.65
N VAL A 47 6.89 4.20 14.43
CA VAL A 47 8.19 4.73 14.04
C VAL A 47 8.49 6.03 14.78
N GLY A 48 7.48 6.86 15.04
CA GLY A 48 7.61 8.07 15.86
C GLY A 48 8.11 7.76 17.28
N PHE A 49 7.50 6.80 17.97
CA PHE A 49 7.94 6.38 19.30
C PHE A 49 9.35 5.80 19.28
N TYR A 50 9.69 4.98 18.28
CA TYR A 50 11.03 4.44 18.11
C TYR A 50 12.08 5.55 17.91
N THR A 51 11.77 6.52 17.05
CA THR A 51 12.64 7.65 16.72
C THR A 51 12.85 8.58 17.90
N GLN A 52 11.79 8.81 18.69
CA GLN A 52 11.86 9.57 19.94
C GLN A 52 12.75 8.88 20.98
N SER A 53 12.67 7.55 21.09
CA SER A 53 13.56 6.76 21.97
C SER A 53 15.03 6.86 21.59
N GLN A 54 15.35 7.14 20.31
CA GLN A 54 16.71 7.35 19.83
C GLN A 54 17.16 8.82 19.88
N SER A 55 16.39 9.71 20.50
CA SER A 55 16.66 11.15 20.59
C SER A 55 16.84 11.85 19.22
N ILE A 56 16.31 11.27 18.15
CA ILE A 56 16.33 11.88 16.81
C ILE A 56 15.26 12.97 16.80
N THR A 57 15.68 14.21 16.65
CA THR A 57 14.81 15.40 16.71
C THR A 57 14.98 16.28 15.47
N GLY A 58 13.95 17.05 15.12
CA GLY A 58 13.97 17.97 13.97
C GLY A 58 13.46 17.35 12.66
N ASP A 59 14.03 17.77 11.54
CA ASP A 59 13.57 17.39 10.20
C ASP A 59 13.69 15.89 9.93
N ASP A 60 14.70 15.22 10.48
CA ASP A 60 14.92 13.78 10.27
C ASP A 60 13.84 12.92 10.90
N PHE A 61 13.24 13.36 12.01
CA PHE A 61 12.08 12.71 12.62
C PHE A 61 10.90 12.67 11.64
N ILE A 62 10.59 13.82 11.02
CA ILE A 62 9.48 13.96 10.08
C ILE A 62 9.74 13.14 8.83
N ARG A 63 10.97 13.17 8.31
CA ARG A 63 11.36 12.38 7.14
C ARG A 63 11.25 10.87 7.40
N LEU A 64 11.65 10.37 8.56
CA LEU A 64 11.65 8.93 8.86
C LEU A 64 10.24 8.39 9.06
N THR A 65 9.45 9.10 9.86
CA THR A 65 8.06 8.74 10.12
C THR A 65 7.19 8.84 8.86
N SER A 66 7.37 9.88 8.04
CA SER A 66 6.65 10.02 6.76
C SER A 66 7.06 8.96 5.72
N THR A 67 8.34 8.57 5.67
CA THR A 67 8.82 7.49 4.78
C THR A 67 8.18 6.16 5.17
N ALA A 68 8.13 5.84 6.47
CA ALA A 68 7.48 4.63 6.95
C ALA A 68 5.98 4.60 6.61
N MET A 69 5.28 5.72 6.84
CA MET A 69 3.88 5.89 6.47
C MET A 69 3.65 5.69 4.97
N PHE A 70 4.49 6.30 4.13
CA PHE A 70 4.42 6.19 2.67
C PHE A 70 4.60 4.75 2.19
N ILE A 71 5.60 4.04 2.70
CA ILE A 71 5.85 2.64 2.34
C ILE A 71 4.66 1.77 2.74
N THR A 72 4.15 1.93 3.97
CA THR A 72 2.97 1.19 4.43
C THR A 72 1.74 1.45 3.55
N LEU A 73 1.49 2.72 3.21
CA LEU A 73 0.39 3.11 2.30
C LEU A 73 0.57 2.52 0.91
N GLY A 74 1.74 2.65 0.30
CA GLY A 74 2.00 2.18 -1.06
C GLY A 74 1.89 0.67 -1.19
N VAL A 75 2.48 -0.08 -0.24
CA VAL A 75 2.37 -1.54 -0.19
C VAL A 75 0.92 -1.96 0.07
N GLY A 76 0.25 -1.34 1.04
CA GLY A 76 -1.13 -1.70 1.38
C GLY A 76 -2.13 -1.36 0.28
N ALA A 77 -1.94 -0.26 -0.46
CA ALA A 77 -2.76 0.09 -1.62
C ALA A 77 -2.59 -0.93 -2.77
N SER A 78 -1.37 -1.41 -2.99
CA SER A 78 -1.08 -2.47 -3.96
C SER A 78 -1.84 -3.77 -3.61
N LEU A 79 -1.83 -4.17 -2.34
CA LEU A 79 -2.58 -5.33 -1.85
C LEU A 79 -4.11 -5.11 -1.93
N ASN A 80 -4.59 -3.92 -1.60
CA ASN A 80 -6.01 -3.59 -1.69
C ASN A 80 -6.51 -3.68 -3.13
N SER A 81 -5.72 -3.21 -4.10
CA SER A 81 -6.03 -3.33 -5.52
C SER A 81 -6.16 -4.79 -5.98
N LEU A 82 -5.33 -5.70 -5.45
CA LEU A 82 -5.47 -7.14 -5.72
C LEU A 82 -6.78 -7.70 -5.15
N ASN A 83 -7.17 -7.29 -3.94
CA ASN A 83 -8.39 -7.76 -3.30
C ASN A 83 -9.65 -7.30 -4.05
N LEU A 84 -9.63 -6.10 -4.62
CA LEU A 84 -10.75 -5.55 -5.40
C LEU A 84 -10.97 -6.26 -6.74
N MET A 85 -9.96 -6.92 -7.27
CA MET A 85 -10.05 -7.54 -8.60
C MET A 85 -10.87 -8.84 -8.59
N SER A 86 -10.78 -9.62 -7.52
CA SER A 86 -11.36 -10.97 -7.48
C SER A 86 -12.50 -11.03 -6.46
N LYS A 87 -13.68 -11.46 -6.90
CA LYS A 87 -14.81 -11.77 -5.99
C LYS A 87 -14.50 -12.98 -5.09
N ASN A 88 -13.55 -13.81 -5.50
CA ASN A 88 -13.04 -14.94 -4.73
C ASN A 88 -11.75 -14.54 -4.00
N SER A 89 -11.52 -15.11 -2.82
CA SER A 89 -10.32 -14.86 -2.02
C SER A 89 -9.03 -15.03 -2.85
N ILE A 90 -8.06 -14.14 -2.61
CA ILE A 90 -6.72 -14.12 -3.23
C ILE A 90 -6.01 -15.48 -3.07
N PHE A 91 -6.35 -16.25 -2.03
CA PHE A 91 -5.80 -17.59 -1.75
C PHE A 91 -6.48 -18.73 -2.51
N VAL A 92 -7.68 -18.53 -3.03
CA VAL A 92 -8.45 -19.54 -3.80
C VAL A 92 -8.28 -19.32 -5.31
N SER A 93 -7.91 -18.10 -5.71
CA SER A 93 -7.69 -17.71 -7.10
C SER A 93 -6.32 -18.19 -7.60
N SER A 94 -6.29 -18.98 -8.69
CA SER A 94 -5.03 -19.46 -9.28
C SER A 94 -4.15 -18.29 -9.74
N ILE A 95 -2.92 -18.22 -9.21
CA ILE A 95 -1.90 -17.22 -9.54
C ILE A 95 -1.63 -17.13 -11.06
N ALA A 96 -1.75 -18.27 -11.77
CA ALA A 96 -1.51 -18.38 -13.20
C ALA A 96 -2.58 -17.69 -14.04
N LYS A 97 -3.84 -17.68 -13.58
CA LYS A 97 -4.99 -17.09 -14.29
C LYS A 97 -4.96 -15.55 -14.28
N TYR A 98 -4.25 -14.96 -13.31
CA TYR A 98 -4.23 -13.52 -13.03
C TYR A 98 -2.84 -12.89 -13.08
N LYS A 99 -1.89 -13.56 -13.76
CA LYS A 99 -0.46 -13.19 -13.80
C LYS A 99 -0.21 -11.71 -14.08
N LEU A 100 -0.97 -11.09 -14.99
CA LEU A 100 -0.81 -9.67 -15.33
C LEU A 100 -1.12 -8.72 -14.17
N VAL A 101 -2.09 -9.06 -13.31
CA VAL A 101 -2.48 -8.16 -12.22
C VAL A 101 -1.59 -8.35 -11.00
N TYR A 102 -1.16 -9.58 -10.73
CA TYR A 102 -0.06 -9.81 -9.78
C TYR A 102 1.22 -9.10 -10.22
N LEU A 103 1.54 -9.10 -11.52
CA LEU A 103 2.69 -8.37 -12.06
C LEU A 103 2.52 -6.86 -11.90
N ALA A 104 1.35 -6.30 -12.21
CA ALA A 104 1.09 -4.86 -12.04
C ALA A 104 1.15 -4.42 -10.57
N SER A 105 0.58 -5.20 -9.66
CA SER A 105 0.67 -4.95 -8.22
C SER A 105 2.10 -5.07 -7.71
N SER A 106 2.83 -6.12 -8.10
CA SER A 106 4.24 -6.28 -7.76
C SER A 106 5.08 -5.12 -8.29
N PHE A 107 4.85 -4.68 -9.53
CA PHE A 107 5.51 -3.53 -10.12
C PHE A 107 5.22 -2.24 -9.36
N SER A 108 3.95 -2.00 -8.96
CA SER A 108 3.59 -0.87 -8.11
C SER A 108 4.36 -0.88 -6.79
N THR A 109 4.42 -2.03 -6.12
CA THR A 109 5.18 -2.20 -4.87
C THR A 109 6.67 -1.94 -5.08
N ILE A 110 7.25 -2.40 -6.20
CA ILE A 110 8.64 -2.14 -6.57
C ILE A 110 8.87 -0.64 -6.80
N CYS A 111 7.96 0.07 -7.47
CA CYS A 111 8.05 1.51 -7.64
C CYS A 111 8.02 2.27 -6.31
N VAL A 112 7.19 1.85 -5.36
CA VAL A 112 7.15 2.43 -4.00
C VAL A 112 8.49 2.24 -3.29
N LEU A 113 9.06 1.04 -3.35
CA LEU A 113 10.38 0.75 -2.76
C LEU A 113 11.50 1.50 -3.48
N PHE A 114 11.44 1.59 -4.80
CA PHE A 114 12.40 2.36 -5.61
C PHE A 114 12.39 3.84 -5.21
N ALA A 115 11.20 4.44 -5.07
CA ALA A 115 11.07 5.83 -4.66
C ALA A 115 11.61 6.07 -3.23
N ALA A 116 11.47 5.10 -2.33
CA ALA A 116 11.95 5.22 -0.96
C ALA A 116 13.47 5.06 -0.81
N PHE A 117 14.08 4.13 -1.55
CA PHE A 117 15.48 3.73 -1.32
C PHE A 117 16.49 4.30 -2.31
N VAL A 118 16.08 4.75 -3.51
CA VAL A 118 17.04 5.21 -4.53
C VAL A 118 17.48 6.66 -4.29
N PRO A 119 18.80 6.94 -4.16
CA PRO A 119 19.34 8.28 -3.96
C PRO A 119 18.97 9.21 -5.13
N GLY A 120 18.70 10.49 -4.86
CA GLY A 120 18.18 11.44 -5.83
C GLY A 120 16.65 11.43 -5.92
N VAL A 121 16.02 10.25 -6.10
CA VAL A 121 14.54 10.16 -6.13
C VAL A 121 13.96 10.41 -4.74
N ARG A 122 14.53 9.77 -3.73
CA ARG A 122 14.15 9.96 -2.32
C ARG A 122 14.23 11.42 -1.84
N ASP A 123 15.16 12.20 -2.37
CA ASP A 123 15.40 13.59 -1.93
C ASP A 123 14.34 14.53 -2.50
N VAL A 124 13.88 14.27 -3.73
CA VAL A 124 12.72 14.93 -4.32
C VAL A 124 11.47 14.70 -3.47
N PHE A 125 11.30 13.48 -2.95
CA PHE A 125 10.18 13.13 -2.07
C PHE A 125 10.43 13.41 -0.58
N LYS A 126 11.57 14.02 -0.22
CA LYS A 126 11.97 14.34 1.17
C LYS A 126 11.91 13.12 2.11
N MET A 127 12.29 11.94 1.63
CA MET A 127 12.29 10.70 2.43
C MET A 127 13.54 10.59 3.32
N ALA A 128 13.58 9.66 4.28
CA ALA A 128 14.64 9.54 5.29
C ALA A 128 15.85 8.74 4.82
N GLU A 129 17.05 9.24 5.09
CA GLU A 129 18.29 8.69 4.55
C GLU A 129 18.81 7.58 5.46
N ILE A 130 18.79 6.34 4.96
CA ILE A 130 19.28 5.18 5.73
C ILE A 130 20.78 5.33 6.07
N SER A 131 21.56 6.01 5.25
CA SER A 131 23.00 6.28 5.48
C SER A 131 23.26 7.12 6.73
N ASN A 132 22.39 8.09 7.05
CA ASN A 132 22.49 8.89 8.27
C ASN A 132 22.09 8.09 9.51
N ILE A 133 21.16 7.12 9.36
CA ILE A 133 20.69 6.26 10.45
C ILE A 133 21.75 5.21 10.84
N ALA A 134 22.60 4.76 9.91
CA ALA A 134 23.69 3.82 10.19
C ALA A 134 24.72 4.35 11.21
N ASN A 135 24.81 5.67 11.40
CA ASN A 135 25.65 6.29 12.44
C ASN A 135 24.99 6.31 13.83
N TYR A 136 23.71 5.95 13.96
CA TYR A 136 22.98 5.91 15.24
C TYR A 136 23.02 4.53 15.92
N ASN A 137 23.98 3.66 15.56
CA ASN A 137 24.08 2.33 16.13
C ASN A 137 25.42 2.08 16.83
N TYR A 138 25.59 2.70 18.00
CA TYR A 138 26.36 2.13 19.10
C TYR A 138 25.69 2.55 20.41
N ILE A 139 25.11 1.60 21.15
CA ILE A 139 24.75 1.72 22.57
C ILE A 139 23.44 2.54 22.73
N TYR A 140 22.32 2.01 23.22
CA TYR A 140 21.93 1.74 24.61
C TYR A 140 20.71 0.79 24.58
N TRP A 141 20.81 -0.42 25.12
CA TRP A 141 20.22 -0.78 26.42
C TRP A 141 20.17 0.34 27.45
#